data_AF-A0A101T8P1-F1
#
_entry.id   AF-A0A101T8P1-F1
#
_cell.length_a   1.000
_cell.length_b   1.000
_cell.length_c   1.000
_cell.angle_alpha   90.00
_cell.angle_beta   90.00
_cell.angle_gamma   90.00
#
_symmetry.space_group_name_H-M   'P 1'
#
loop_
_entity.id
_entity.type
_entity.pdbx_description
1 polymer ?
#
loop_
_entity_poly.entity_id
_entity_poly.type
_entity_poly.pdbx_seq_one_letter_code
_entity_poly.pdbx_strand_id
1 'polypeptide(L)'
;MRDAIPEVPPEADVLAGFLAAEPDVRSRVAAGVVEAVGRERLEQVVAATLTRTGTPVGVTDGPDGLIVGGPRGAVRAWVQLTAGGDGIAGMLLEGARYEPPRRRPPRSVRLVGPACLLLLVLWDVLTVWTAADRVSWCAAVATLTAAFVLAEGVGAPAQQPRLVRRAVEAVALAALPSAGRLPGLPSGHFDPGLAAALALLAGAAGAVAAARLHHWRSPVSQPLHFPLEGTWYVLQGGGRLLNHHARLPDQRGAVDLTGLGPHGTRTRPDTADLTAYAAYGRPVRSPCHGRVVSAATTIPDQRPGELRYQPPYGNHVFLDTGREIIKLAHLRPGSVTVRPGDVVAPGRLLGEVGNSGNSTEPHLHLHAERDGLGLDLRFTDVRGRLYRGRRVRVATGPRPR
;
A
#
# COMPACT_ATOMS: atom_id res chain seq x y z
N MET A 1 -31.52 -2.68 34.32
CA MET A 1 -30.86 -3.95 34.00
C MET A 1 -30.12 -3.72 32.69
N ARG A 2 -28.81 -3.40 32.76
CA ARG A 2 -27.96 -3.32 31.56
C ARG A 2 -27.55 -4.76 31.29
N ASP A 3 -28.02 -5.33 30.20
CA ASP A 3 -27.56 -6.65 29.77
C ASP A 3 -26.04 -6.58 29.62
N ALA A 4 -25.34 -7.34 30.45
CA ALA A 4 -23.90 -7.49 30.37
C ALA A 4 -23.63 -8.17 29.03
N ILE A 5 -23.01 -7.43 28.11
CA ILE A 5 -22.45 -8.00 26.88
C ILE A 5 -21.45 -9.06 27.36
N PRO A 6 -21.62 -10.34 27.00
CA PRO A 6 -20.68 -11.38 27.41
C PRO A 6 -19.28 -10.98 26.93
N GLU A 7 -18.31 -10.96 27.85
CA GLU A 7 -16.90 -10.75 27.52
C GLU A 7 -16.46 -11.85 26.56
N VAL A 8 -16.30 -11.49 25.28
CA VAL A 8 -15.73 -12.40 24.29
C VAL A 8 -14.30 -12.72 24.75
N PRO A 9 -13.94 -14.01 24.92
CA PRO A 9 -12.58 -14.35 25.32
C PRO A 9 -11.58 -13.77 24.33
N PRO A 10 -10.42 -13.26 24.79
CA PRO A 10 -9.38 -12.73 23.92
C PRO A 10 -9.06 -13.73 22.80
N GLU A 11 -8.91 -13.24 21.56
CA GLU A 11 -8.54 -14.05 20.39
C GLU A 11 -7.33 -14.97 20.66
N ALA A 12 -6.41 -14.50 21.51
CA ALA A 12 -5.25 -15.25 21.97
C ALA A 12 -5.61 -16.53 22.74
N ASP A 13 -6.59 -16.46 23.65
CA ASP A 13 -6.97 -17.60 24.50
C ASP A 13 -7.66 -18.68 23.67
N VAL A 14 -8.55 -18.28 22.77
CA VAL A 14 -9.23 -19.21 21.85
C VAL A 14 -8.21 -19.90 20.94
N LEU A 15 -7.25 -19.16 20.38
CA LEU A 15 -6.20 -19.73 19.55
C LEU A 15 -5.27 -20.66 20.35
N ALA A 16 -4.90 -20.29 21.58
CA ALA A 16 -4.07 -21.13 22.46
C ALA A 16 -4.77 -22.45 22.76
N GLY A 17 -6.05 -22.40 23.15
CA GLY A 17 -6.88 -23.57 23.38
C GLY A 17 -7.00 -24.45 22.14
N PHE A 18 -7.25 -23.84 20.97
CA PHE A 18 -7.32 -24.54 19.69
C PHE A 18 -6.01 -25.30 19.37
N LEU A 19 -4.86 -24.66 19.52
CA LEU A 19 -3.57 -25.28 19.20
C LEU A 19 -3.23 -26.44 20.16
N ALA A 20 -3.64 -26.34 21.42
CA ALA A 20 -3.46 -27.39 22.42
C ALA A 20 -4.46 -28.56 22.31
N ALA A 21 -5.60 -28.34 21.66
CA ALA A 21 -6.68 -29.33 21.60
C ALA A 21 -6.39 -30.50 20.65
N GLU A 22 -7.07 -31.63 20.89
CA GLU A 22 -7.04 -32.79 19.99
C GLU A 22 -7.70 -32.49 18.61
N PRO A 23 -7.31 -33.19 17.52
CA PRO A 23 -7.79 -32.93 16.17
C PRO A 23 -9.33 -32.90 16.00
N ASP A 24 -10.06 -33.74 16.74
CA ASP A 24 -11.53 -33.74 16.69
C ASP A 24 -12.14 -32.49 17.32
N VAL A 25 -11.51 -31.97 18.38
CA VAL A 25 -11.93 -30.71 19.02
C VAL A 25 -11.61 -29.54 18.11
N ARG A 26 -10.41 -29.49 17.51
CA ARG A 26 -10.03 -28.47 16.53
C ARG A 26 -11.01 -28.39 15.37
N SER A 27 -11.41 -29.54 14.84
CA SER A 27 -12.35 -29.64 13.72
C SER A 27 -13.72 -29.04 14.06
N ARG A 28 -14.18 -29.18 15.32
CA ARG A 28 -15.43 -28.56 15.78
C ARG A 28 -15.29 -27.05 16.01
N VAL A 29 -14.21 -26.63 16.70
CA VAL A 29 -13.96 -25.21 17.02
C VAL A 29 -13.76 -24.39 15.75
N ALA A 30 -13.09 -24.95 14.73
CA ALA A 30 -12.80 -24.27 13.47
C ALA A 30 -13.61 -24.82 12.29
N ALA A 31 -14.89 -25.18 12.52
CA ALA A 31 -15.73 -25.82 11.50
C ALA A 31 -15.79 -25.04 10.17
N GLY A 32 -15.91 -23.71 10.21
CA GLY A 32 -15.89 -22.88 9.00
C GLY A 32 -14.56 -22.89 8.26
N VAL A 33 -13.44 -23.03 8.98
CA VAL A 33 -12.11 -23.20 8.37
C VAL A 33 -12.01 -24.59 7.73
N VAL A 34 -12.51 -25.63 8.39
CA VAL A 34 -12.56 -26.99 7.84
C VAL A 34 -13.39 -27.05 6.56
N GLU A 35 -14.53 -26.36 6.52
CA GLU A 35 -15.34 -26.24 5.30
C GLU A 35 -14.57 -25.57 4.16
N ALA A 36 -13.79 -24.54 4.47
CA ALA A 36 -13.04 -23.77 3.47
C ALA A 36 -11.80 -24.47 2.92
N VAL A 37 -11.02 -25.19 3.75
CA VAL A 37 -9.73 -25.77 3.34
C VAL A 37 -9.62 -27.28 3.49
N GLY A 38 -10.58 -27.92 4.14
CA GLY A 38 -10.55 -29.34 4.47
C GLY A 38 -9.79 -29.65 5.77
N ARG A 39 -10.23 -30.72 6.45
CA ARG A 39 -9.66 -31.15 7.74
C ARG A 39 -8.17 -31.49 7.64
N GLU A 40 -7.77 -32.24 6.62
CA GLU A 40 -6.37 -32.64 6.46
C GLU A 40 -5.46 -31.41 6.33
N ARG A 41 -5.88 -30.42 5.53
CA ARG A 41 -5.10 -29.21 5.34
C ARG A 41 -4.98 -28.39 6.62
N LEU A 42 -6.05 -28.29 7.40
CA LEU A 42 -6.03 -27.64 8.71
C LEU A 42 -4.97 -28.29 9.60
N GLU A 43 -4.99 -29.62 9.73
CA GLU A 43 -4.04 -30.34 10.60
C GLU A 43 -2.60 -30.25 10.08
N GLN A 44 -2.37 -30.28 8.77
CA GLN A 44 -1.04 -30.03 8.19
C GLN A 44 -0.50 -28.65 8.57
N VAL A 45 -1.35 -27.62 8.51
CA VAL A 45 -0.97 -26.24 8.86
C VAL A 45 -0.68 -26.11 10.36
N VAL A 46 -1.49 -26.73 11.21
CA VAL A 46 -1.28 -26.76 12.67
C VAL A 46 0.01 -27.50 13.01
N ALA A 47 0.23 -28.71 12.46
CA ALA A 47 1.44 -29.50 12.70
C ALA A 47 2.72 -28.77 12.25
N ALA A 48 2.67 -28.10 11.09
CA ALA A 48 3.79 -27.29 10.61
C ALA A 48 4.08 -26.11 11.55
N THR A 49 3.05 -25.47 12.10
CA THR A 49 3.20 -24.39 13.08
C THR A 49 3.81 -24.91 14.38
N LEU A 50 3.29 -25.99 14.96
CA LEU A 50 3.84 -26.60 16.18
C LEU A 50 5.27 -27.11 15.99
N THR A 51 5.64 -27.54 14.78
CA THR A 51 7.02 -27.89 14.45
C THR A 51 7.95 -26.67 14.46
N ARG A 52 7.48 -25.52 13.98
CA ARG A 52 8.26 -24.26 13.99
C ARG A 52 8.42 -23.68 15.39
N THR A 53 7.36 -23.68 16.19
CA THR A 53 7.34 -23.06 17.52
C THR A 53 7.86 -23.99 18.61
N GLY A 54 7.69 -25.31 18.45
CA GLY A 54 7.82 -26.28 19.54
C GLY A 54 6.63 -26.25 20.48
N THR A 55 6.51 -27.27 21.32
CA THR A 55 5.44 -27.45 22.33
C THR A 55 6.02 -27.45 23.75
N PRO A 56 5.30 -26.94 24.76
CA PRO A 56 4.01 -26.26 24.68
C PRO A 56 4.10 -24.89 23.99
N VAL A 57 2.95 -24.40 23.48
CA VAL A 57 2.83 -23.06 22.88
C VAL A 57 2.02 -22.14 23.78
N GLY A 58 2.38 -20.86 23.79
CA GLY A 58 1.57 -19.76 24.31
C GLY A 58 1.20 -18.81 23.19
N VAL A 59 0.08 -18.09 23.34
CA VAL A 59 -0.35 -17.06 22.40
C VAL A 59 -0.42 -15.72 23.12
N THR A 60 0.17 -14.69 22.51
CA THR A 60 0.16 -13.32 23.05
C THR A 60 -0.36 -12.37 21.98
N ASP A 61 -1.09 -11.34 22.38
CA ASP A 61 -1.47 -10.25 21.49
C ASP A 61 -0.50 -9.08 21.64
N GLY A 62 -0.07 -8.53 20.50
CA GLY A 62 0.83 -7.40 20.45
C GLY A 62 0.67 -6.54 19.20
N PRO A 63 1.58 -5.56 19.04
CA PRO A 63 1.51 -4.58 17.96
C PRO A 63 1.79 -5.15 16.56
N ASP A 64 2.23 -6.41 16.45
CA ASP A 64 2.40 -7.10 15.16
C ASP A 64 1.29 -8.14 14.90
N GLY A 65 0.26 -8.19 15.75
CA GLY A 65 -0.79 -9.19 15.73
C GLY A 65 -0.59 -10.27 16.80
N LEU A 66 -1.29 -11.40 16.65
CA LEU A 66 -1.15 -12.53 17.56
C LEU A 66 0.18 -13.22 17.30
N ILE A 67 0.89 -13.57 18.37
CA ILE A 67 2.16 -14.28 18.32
C ILE A 67 1.99 -15.63 19.01
N VAL A 68 2.14 -16.71 18.24
CA VAL A 68 2.21 -18.08 18.75
C VAL A 68 3.66 -18.38 19.05
N GLY A 69 4.03 -18.45 20.32
CA GLY A 69 5.40 -18.67 20.79
C GLY A 69 5.58 -20.03 21.46
N GLY A 70 6.75 -20.64 21.30
CA GLY A 70 7.16 -21.86 21.96
C GLY A 70 8.69 -21.95 22.10
N PRO A 71 9.22 -23.06 22.65
CA PRO A 71 10.64 -23.21 22.97
C PRO A 71 11.58 -23.16 21.76
N ARG A 72 11.10 -23.41 20.54
CA ARG A 72 11.90 -23.37 19.30
C ARG A 72 11.77 -22.06 18.53
N GLY A 73 10.83 -21.19 18.89
CA GLY A 73 10.59 -19.92 18.21
C GLY A 73 9.13 -19.49 18.25
N ALA A 74 8.81 -18.48 17.45
CA ALA A 74 7.47 -17.93 17.34
C ALA A 74 7.02 -17.81 15.88
N VAL A 75 5.71 -17.70 15.66
CA VAL A 75 5.11 -17.33 14.37
C VAL A 75 4.01 -16.31 14.60
N ARG A 76 3.73 -15.46 13.60
CA ARG A 76 2.55 -14.58 13.66
C ARG A 76 1.29 -15.37 13.30
N ALA A 77 0.18 -14.92 13.85
CA ALA A 77 -1.12 -15.50 13.63
C ALA A 77 -2.19 -14.42 13.56
N TRP A 78 -3.30 -14.78 12.93
CA TRP A 78 -4.54 -14.03 12.92
C TRP A 78 -5.68 -15.04 13.04
N VAL A 79 -6.68 -14.71 13.84
CA VAL A 79 -7.93 -15.45 13.90
C VAL A 79 -9.10 -14.48 13.83
N GLN A 80 -10.22 -14.98 13.34
CA GLN A 80 -11.51 -14.35 13.44
C GLN A 80 -12.44 -15.29 14.18
N LEU A 81 -13.01 -14.80 15.27
CA LEU A 81 -13.94 -15.58 16.08
C LEU A 81 -15.32 -15.63 15.44
N THR A 82 -16.09 -16.66 15.77
CA THR A 82 -17.54 -16.73 15.51
C THR A 82 -18.27 -15.65 16.30
N ALA A 83 -19.51 -15.33 15.93
CA ALA A 83 -20.32 -14.35 16.66
C ALA A 83 -20.54 -14.71 18.15
N GLY A 84 -20.47 -16.01 18.49
CA GLY A 84 -20.55 -16.50 19.87
C GLY A 84 -19.25 -16.42 20.66
N GLY A 85 -18.11 -16.13 20.01
CA GLY A 85 -16.80 -16.02 20.66
C GLY A 85 -16.15 -17.35 21.03
N ASP A 86 -16.80 -18.47 20.76
CA ASP A 86 -16.42 -19.84 21.16
C ASP A 86 -15.76 -20.65 20.03
N GLY A 87 -15.82 -20.15 18.79
CA GLY A 87 -15.28 -20.81 17.60
C GLY A 87 -14.41 -19.89 16.75
N ILE A 88 -13.74 -20.48 15.76
CA ILE A 88 -12.86 -19.80 14.80
C ILE A 88 -13.51 -19.85 13.42
N ALA A 89 -13.96 -18.69 12.93
CA ALA A 89 -14.53 -18.51 11.60
C ALA A 89 -13.47 -18.32 10.50
N GLY A 90 -12.29 -17.81 10.87
CA GLY A 90 -11.17 -17.61 9.95
C GLY A 90 -9.84 -17.69 10.68
N MET A 91 -8.81 -18.19 10.01
CA MET A 91 -7.48 -18.33 10.59
C MET A 91 -6.39 -18.12 9.53
N LEU A 92 -5.31 -17.49 9.95
CA LEU A 92 -4.06 -17.43 9.20
C LEU A 92 -2.89 -17.65 10.16
N LEU A 93 -2.09 -18.69 9.91
CA LEU A 93 -0.84 -18.95 10.61
C LEU A 93 0.33 -18.71 9.66
N GLU A 94 1.30 -17.92 10.11
CA GLU A 94 2.45 -17.57 9.27
C GLU A 94 3.34 -18.80 8.99
N GLY A 95 3.72 -18.97 7.72
CA GLY A 95 4.61 -20.05 7.29
C GLY A 95 6.08 -19.85 7.67
N ALA A 96 6.45 -18.66 8.14
CA ALA A 96 7.80 -18.25 8.50
C ALA A 96 7.92 -18.02 10.02
N ARG A 97 9.15 -18.12 10.53
CA ARG A 97 9.45 -17.76 11.92
C ARG A 97 9.28 -16.25 12.09
N TYR A 98 8.66 -15.86 13.19
CA TYR A 98 8.54 -14.48 13.60
C TYR A 98 9.87 -14.02 14.22
N GLU A 99 10.45 -12.99 13.61
CA GLU A 99 11.57 -12.24 14.17
C GLU A 99 11.05 -10.85 14.58
N PRO A 100 11.02 -10.52 15.89
CA PRO A 100 10.56 -9.21 16.31
C PRO A 100 11.50 -8.13 15.77
N PRO A 101 10.95 -6.99 15.31
CA PRO A 101 11.79 -5.90 14.84
C PRO A 101 12.72 -5.41 15.95
N ARG A 102 14.03 -5.35 15.67
CA ARG A 102 15.08 -4.96 16.65
C ARG A 102 14.85 -3.57 17.26
N ARG A 103 14.22 -2.65 16.53
CA ARG A 103 13.80 -1.32 16.99
C ARG A 103 12.53 -0.90 16.26
N ARG A 104 11.55 -0.39 17.01
CA ARG A 104 10.40 0.35 16.45
C ARG A 104 10.75 1.83 16.51
N PRO A 105 11.03 2.51 15.38
CA PRO A 105 11.32 3.93 15.43
C PRO A 105 10.13 4.67 16.05
N PRO A 106 10.35 5.56 17.04
CA PRO A 106 9.27 6.31 17.65
C PRO A 106 8.56 7.16 16.60
N ARG A 107 7.29 7.51 16.84
CA ARG A 107 6.48 8.30 15.88
C ARG A 107 7.16 9.62 15.47
N SER A 108 8.04 10.18 16.31
CA SER A 108 8.87 11.37 16.01
C SER A 108 9.87 11.18 14.87
N VAL A 109 10.31 9.95 14.56
CA VAL A 109 11.17 9.65 13.41
C VAL A 109 10.46 9.95 12.08
N ARG A 110 9.12 10.01 12.07
CA ARG A 110 8.33 10.44 10.90
C ARG A 110 8.64 11.89 10.47
N LEU A 111 9.18 12.73 11.36
CA LEU A 111 9.61 14.10 11.04
C LEU A 111 11.08 14.20 10.60
N VAL A 112 11.91 13.19 10.90
CA VAL A 112 13.34 13.19 10.55
C VAL A 112 13.51 13.19 9.03
N GLY A 113 12.75 12.35 8.31
CA GLY A 113 12.80 12.32 6.84
C GLY A 113 12.48 13.68 6.20
N PRO A 114 11.32 14.29 6.50
CA PRO A 114 10.98 15.64 6.08
C PRO A 114 12.01 16.71 6.45
N ALA A 115 12.55 16.66 7.68
CA ALA A 115 13.56 17.61 8.14
C ALA A 115 14.88 17.45 7.37
N CYS A 116 15.36 16.22 7.18
CA CYS A 116 16.54 15.95 6.37
C CYS A 116 16.35 16.40 4.92
N LEU A 117 15.17 16.16 4.33
CA LEU A 117 14.86 16.64 2.98
C LEU A 117 14.88 18.17 2.92
N LEU A 118 14.28 18.85 3.89
CA LEU A 118 14.30 20.31 3.97
C LEU A 118 15.71 20.85 4.13
N LEU A 119 16.53 20.25 5.00
CA LEU A 119 17.93 20.65 5.22
C LEU A 119 18.78 20.41 3.96
N LEU A 120 18.58 19.29 3.26
CA LEU A 120 19.25 19.00 2.00
C LEU A 120 18.91 20.05 0.94
N VAL A 121 17.62 20.36 0.77
CA VAL A 121 17.17 21.36 -0.21
C VAL A 121 17.65 22.76 0.18
N LEU A 122 17.66 23.10 1.47
CA LEU A 122 18.21 24.36 1.96
C LEU A 122 19.71 24.47 1.65
N TRP A 123 20.47 23.40 1.91
CA TRP A 123 21.89 23.31 1.59
C TRP A 123 22.13 23.51 0.09
N ASP A 124 21.41 22.79 -0.76
CA ASP A 124 21.53 22.93 -2.21
C ASP A 124 21.23 24.37 -2.67
N VAL A 125 20.18 24.99 -2.14
CA VAL A 125 19.84 26.39 -2.45
C VAL A 125 20.95 27.35 -2.01
N LEU A 126 21.54 27.14 -0.83
CA LEU A 126 22.70 27.93 -0.39
C LEU A 126 23.87 27.77 -1.37
N THR A 127 24.18 26.56 -1.83
CA THR A 127 25.27 26.36 -2.81
C THR A 127 25.04 27.11 -4.12
N VAL A 128 23.78 27.19 -4.59
CA VAL A 128 23.41 28.01 -5.75
C VAL A 128 23.67 29.50 -5.49
N TRP A 129 23.30 29.99 -4.31
CA TRP A 129 23.51 31.39 -3.92
C TRP A 129 24.97 31.74 -3.59
N THR A 130 25.81 30.78 -3.23
CA THR A 130 27.23 31.00 -2.91
C THR A 130 28.17 30.61 -4.05
N ALA A 131 27.64 30.21 -5.22
CA ALA A 131 28.45 29.90 -6.39
C ALA A 131 29.37 31.09 -6.75
N ALA A 132 30.66 30.78 -6.93
CA ALA A 132 31.72 31.76 -7.21
C ALA A 132 31.81 32.15 -8.70
N ASP A 133 31.30 31.29 -9.58
CA ASP A 133 31.36 31.43 -11.02
C ASP A 133 30.14 30.77 -11.70
N ARG A 134 29.99 30.98 -13.01
CA ARG A 134 28.85 30.46 -13.79
C ARG A 134 28.83 28.94 -13.90
N VAL A 135 29.99 28.26 -13.97
CA VAL A 135 30.08 26.79 -14.04
C VAL A 135 29.61 26.18 -12.72
N SER A 136 30.12 26.68 -11.59
CA SER A 136 29.71 26.29 -10.24
C SER A 136 28.21 26.51 -10.01
N TRP A 137 27.66 27.63 -10.51
CA TRP A 137 26.22 27.90 -10.43
C TRP A 137 25.40 26.87 -11.22
N CYS A 138 25.80 26.56 -12.46
CA CYS A 138 25.15 25.54 -13.29
C CYS A 138 25.20 24.16 -12.62
N ALA A 139 26.33 23.79 -12.01
CA ALA A 139 26.47 22.52 -11.31
C ALA A 139 25.55 22.43 -10.08
N ALA A 140 25.45 23.51 -9.30
CA ALA A 140 24.56 23.59 -8.14
C ALA A 140 23.08 23.50 -8.55
N VAL A 141 22.68 24.21 -9.61
CA VAL A 141 21.30 24.14 -10.15
C VAL A 141 20.98 22.74 -10.68
N ALA A 142 21.92 22.09 -11.38
CA ALA A 142 21.74 20.73 -11.86
C ALA A 142 21.56 19.74 -10.69
N THR A 143 22.36 19.88 -9.63
CA THR A 143 22.26 19.06 -8.40
C THR A 143 20.92 19.25 -7.70
N LEU A 144 20.52 20.51 -7.46
CA LEU A 144 19.21 20.84 -6.88
C LEU A 144 18.05 20.27 -7.72
N THR A 145 18.14 20.39 -9.04
CA THR A 145 17.13 19.86 -9.95
C THR A 145 17.07 18.33 -9.87
N ALA A 146 18.21 17.65 -9.80
CA ALA A 146 18.28 16.20 -9.65
C ALA A 146 17.62 15.74 -8.34
N ALA A 147 17.90 16.42 -7.22
CA ALA A 147 17.27 16.17 -5.93
C ALA A 147 15.74 16.30 -6.02
N PHE A 148 15.23 17.32 -6.72
CA PHE A 148 13.80 17.50 -6.96
C PHE A 148 13.17 16.42 -7.82
N VAL A 149 13.85 16.01 -8.89
CA VAL A 149 13.41 14.90 -9.74
C VAL A 149 13.26 13.62 -8.93
N LEU A 150 14.20 13.34 -8.03
CA LEU A 150 14.12 12.16 -7.14
C LEU A 150 13.03 12.31 -6.08
N ALA A 151 12.93 13.48 -5.43
CA ALA A 151 11.94 13.72 -4.39
C ALA A 151 10.49 13.64 -4.93
N GLU A 152 10.19 14.32 -6.04
CA GLU A 152 8.86 14.29 -6.67
C GLU A 152 8.62 12.99 -7.46
N GLY A 153 9.68 12.43 -8.06
CA GLY A 153 9.64 11.23 -8.88
C GLY A 153 9.41 9.96 -8.09
N VAL A 154 10.19 9.77 -7.02
CA VAL A 154 10.22 8.55 -6.20
C VAL A 154 9.45 8.72 -4.90
N GLY A 155 9.48 9.90 -4.28
CA GLY A 155 8.96 10.14 -2.92
C GLY A 155 7.43 10.22 -2.79
N ALA A 156 6.69 10.12 -3.89
CA ALA A 156 5.23 10.24 -3.93
C ALA A 156 4.71 11.43 -3.10
N PRO A 157 5.03 12.68 -3.44
CA PRO A 157 4.88 13.87 -2.60
C PRO A 157 3.47 14.14 -2.05
N ALA A 158 2.42 13.54 -2.62
CA ALA A 158 1.10 13.50 -1.97
C ALA A 158 1.09 12.78 -0.60
N GLN A 159 2.18 12.07 -0.28
CA GLN A 159 2.43 11.45 1.01
C GLN A 159 2.88 12.44 2.10
N GLN A 160 3.36 13.61 1.71
CA GLN A 160 3.85 14.60 2.65
C GLN A 160 2.70 15.51 3.12
N PRO A 161 2.71 15.95 4.39
CA PRO A 161 1.85 17.03 4.84
C PRO A 161 2.01 18.24 3.92
N ARG A 162 0.91 18.95 3.63
CA ARG A 162 0.90 20.10 2.70
C ARG A 162 1.98 21.12 3.04
N LEU A 163 2.14 21.43 4.33
CA LEU A 163 3.12 22.41 4.79
C LEU A 163 4.56 21.98 4.49
N VAL A 164 4.90 20.71 4.74
CA VAL A 164 6.22 20.16 4.42
C VAL A 164 6.49 20.27 2.93
N ARG A 165 5.53 19.81 2.10
CA ARG A 165 5.65 19.87 0.65
C ARG A 165 5.83 21.30 0.15
N ARG A 166 4.98 22.22 0.59
CA ARG A 166 5.04 23.63 0.16
C ARG A 166 6.29 24.34 0.66
N ALA A 167 6.80 23.99 1.84
CA ALA A 167 8.08 24.50 2.32
C ALA A 167 9.23 24.04 1.42
N VAL A 168 9.30 22.75 1.08
CA VAL A 168 10.31 22.22 0.15
C VAL A 168 10.21 22.89 -1.22
N GLU A 169 9.01 22.98 -1.80
CA GLU A 169 8.78 23.69 -3.07
C GLU A 169 9.21 25.18 -3.00
N ALA A 170 8.85 25.87 -1.92
CA ALA A 170 9.20 27.29 -1.73
C ALA A 170 10.72 27.49 -1.60
N VAL A 171 11.40 26.63 -0.85
CA VAL A 171 12.87 26.70 -0.69
C VAL A 171 13.54 26.48 -2.03
N ALA A 172 13.10 25.50 -2.85
CA ALA A 172 13.62 25.34 -4.21
C ALA A 172 13.41 26.58 -5.09
N LEU A 173 12.20 27.15 -5.05
CA LEU A 173 11.90 28.35 -5.85
C LEU A 173 12.75 29.55 -5.44
N ALA A 174 13.24 29.59 -4.19
CA ALA A 174 14.19 30.59 -3.74
C ALA A 174 15.56 30.51 -4.43
N ALA A 175 15.87 29.45 -5.17
CA ALA A 175 17.04 29.40 -6.04
C ALA A 175 16.88 30.25 -7.31
N LEU A 176 15.65 30.46 -7.81
CA LEU A 176 15.43 31.15 -9.10
C LEU A 176 15.99 32.58 -9.15
N PRO A 177 15.80 33.44 -8.11
CA PRO A 177 16.35 34.80 -8.14
C PRO A 177 17.88 34.86 -8.20
N SER A 178 18.59 33.78 -7.82
CA SER A 178 20.06 33.72 -7.91
C SER A 178 20.56 33.88 -9.35
N ALA A 179 19.73 33.58 -10.36
CA ALA A 179 20.06 33.78 -11.76
C ALA A 179 20.39 35.24 -12.09
N GLY A 180 19.87 36.20 -11.32
CA GLY A 180 20.22 37.62 -11.43
C GLY A 180 21.70 37.93 -11.16
N ARG A 181 22.44 37.02 -10.53
CA ARG A 181 23.89 37.15 -10.29
C ARG A 181 24.73 36.79 -11.53
N LEU A 182 24.19 36.02 -12.48
CA LEU A 182 24.93 35.49 -13.64
C LEU A 182 25.71 36.55 -14.45
N PRO A 183 25.17 37.77 -14.70
CA PRO A 183 25.92 38.80 -15.43
C PRO A 183 27.21 39.23 -14.72
N GLY A 184 27.20 39.25 -13.38
CA GLY A 184 28.34 39.65 -12.55
C GLY A 184 29.29 38.52 -12.17
N LEU A 185 28.94 37.26 -12.45
CA LEU A 185 29.80 36.11 -12.15
C LEU A 185 30.83 35.89 -13.26
N PRO A 186 32.09 35.54 -12.90
CA PRO A 186 33.08 35.09 -13.87
C PRO A 186 32.64 33.78 -14.53
N SER A 187 33.14 33.49 -15.72
CA SER A 187 32.73 32.32 -16.50
C SER A 187 33.06 30.99 -15.82
N GLY A 188 34.14 30.92 -15.04
CA GLY A 188 34.66 29.67 -14.47
C GLY A 188 35.35 28.79 -15.53
N HIS A 189 35.98 27.71 -15.07
CA HIS A 189 36.52 26.67 -15.93
C HIS A 189 35.66 25.41 -15.80
N PHE A 190 35.53 24.66 -16.89
CA PHE A 190 34.86 23.36 -16.82
C PHE A 190 35.64 22.45 -15.85
N ASP A 191 34.95 21.95 -14.81
CA ASP A 191 35.51 21.05 -13.83
C ASP A 191 34.72 19.73 -13.75
N PRO A 192 35.29 18.68 -13.14
CA PRO A 192 34.60 17.41 -12.95
C PRO A 192 33.28 17.52 -12.16
N GLY A 193 33.08 18.59 -11.39
CA GLY A 193 31.88 18.84 -10.60
C GLY A 193 30.66 19.12 -11.47
N LEU A 194 30.78 19.96 -12.51
CA LEU A 194 29.69 20.18 -13.45
C LEU A 194 29.32 18.90 -14.21
N ALA A 195 30.31 18.13 -14.67
CA ALA A 195 30.08 16.85 -15.33
C ALA A 195 29.32 15.87 -14.42
N ALA A 196 29.74 15.76 -13.15
CA ALA A 196 29.09 14.92 -12.16
C ALA A 196 27.64 15.36 -11.88
N ALA A 197 27.39 16.67 -11.75
CA ALA A 197 26.06 17.21 -11.50
C ALA A 197 25.10 16.96 -12.68
N LEU A 198 25.57 17.15 -13.92
CA LEU A 198 24.79 16.85 -15.12
C LEU A 198 24.53 15.35 -15.27
N ALA A 199 25.52 14.50 -14.99
CA ALA A 199 25.36 13.06 -14.99
C ALA A 199 24.35 12.60 -13.93
N LEU A 200 24.39 13.18 -12.73
CA LEU A 200 23.42 12.93 -11.66
C LEU A 200 22.00 13.32 -12.10
N LEU A 201 21.82 14.51 -12.68
CA LEU A 201 20.52 14.96 -13.19
C LEU A 201 20.00 14.05 -14.31
N ALA A 202 20.83 13.74 -15.30
CA ALA A 202 20.46 12.86 -16.41
C ALA A 202 20.11 11.45 -15.91
N GLY A 203 20.89 10.90 -14.96
CA GLY A 203 20.63 9.62 -14.33
C GLY A 203 19.32 9.60 -13.54
N ALA A 204 19.07 10.63 -12.72
CA ALA A 204 17.83 10.78 -11.96
C ALA A 204 16.60 10.87 -12.88
N ALA A 205 16.66 11.76 -13.89
CA ALA A 205 15.58 11.94 -14.86
C ALA A 205 15.35 10.67 -15.68
N GLY A 206 16.42 10.04 -16.16
CA GLY A 206 16.37 8.78 -16.92
C GLY A 206 15.77 7.65 -16.09
N ALA A 207 16.18 7.47 -14.84
CA ALA A 207 15.66 6.43 -13.94
C ALA A 207 14.17 6.63 -13.64
N VAL A 208 13.75 7.85 -13.29
CA VAL A 208 12.34 8.17 -13.04
C VAL A 208 11.51 8.00 -14.32
N ALA A 209 11.99 8.49 -15.46
CA ALA A 209 11.31 8.34 -16.75
C ALA A 209 11.17 6.86 -17.14
N ALA A 210 12.24 6.07 -17.05
CA ALA A 210 12.23 4.65 -17.34
C ALA A 210 11.23 3.89 -16.45
N ALA A 211 11.14 4.25 -15.16
CA ALA A 211 10.19 3.65 -14.25
C ALA A 211 8.73 4.08 -14.53
N ARG A 212 8.47 5.35 -14.88
CA ARG A 212 7.14 5.83 -15.27
C ARG A 212 6.67 5.26 -16.61
N LEU A 213 7.61 5.01 -17.52
CA LEU A 213 7.41 4.44 -18.85
C LEU A 213 7.62 2.92 -18.87
N HIS A 214 7.67 2.27 -17.72
CA HIS A 214 7.81 0.82 -17.65
C HIS A 214 6.56 0.09 -18.16
N HIS A 215 6.76 -0.98 -18.93
CA HIS A 215 5.73 -1.92 -19.37
C HIS A 215 6.16 -3.34 -19.06
N TRP A 216 5.27 -4.11 -18.47
CA TRP A 216 5.47 -5.53 -18.22
C TRP A 216 5.27 -6.40 -19.47
N ARG A 217 4.86 -5.78 -20.59
CA ARG A 217 4.63 -6.43 -21.89
C ARG A 217 3.62 -7.58 -21.79
N SER A 218 2.68 -7.45 -20.86
CA SER A 218 1.67 -8.47 -20.55
C SER A 218 0.38 -7.77 -20.14
N PRO A 219 -0.33 -7.14 -21.08
CA PRO A 219 -1.56 -6.41 -20.74
C PRO A 219 -2.71 -7.35 -20.41
N VAL A 220 -3.68 -6.81 -19.68
CA VAL A 220 -5.02 -7.39 -19.60
C VAL A 220 -5.59 -7.66 -20.99
N SER A 221 -6.39 -8.72 -21.10
CA SER A 221 -6.93 -9.23 -22.36
C SER A 221 -7.98 -8.28 -22.95
N GLN A 222 -8.71 -7.57 -22.10
CA GLN A 222 -9.62 -6.50 -22.49
C GLN A 222 -9.40 -5.26 -21.60
N PRO A 223 -9.56 -4.04 -22.16
CA PRO A 223 -9.55 -2.82 -21.35
C PRO A 223 -10.63 -2.84 -20.26
N LEU A 224 -10.25 -2.43 -19.07
CA LEU A 224 -11.13 -2.30 -17.90
C LEU A 224 -11.82 -0.93 -17.87
N HIS A 225 -12.79 -0.78 -16.99
CA HIS A 225 -13.30 0.53 -16.55
C HIS A 225 -12.62 0.90 -15.23
N PHE A 226 -12.29 2.17 -15.04
CA PHE A 226 -11.67 2.60 -13.79
C PHE A 226 -12.66 2.36 -12.63
N PRO A 227 -12.25 1.72 -11.53
CA PRO A 227 -13.18 1.28 -10.48
C PRO A 227 -13.64 2.41 -9.55
N LEU A 228 -13.19 3.64 -9.79
CA LEU A 228 -13.36 4.77 -8.87
C LEU A 228 -13.80 6.03 -9.62
N GLU A 229 -14.53 6.92 -8.93
CA GLU A 229 -15.00 8.19 -9.48
C GLU A 229 -14.26 9.39 -8.87
N GLY A 230 -14.06 10.44 -9.67
CA GLY A 230 -13.42 11.68 -9.25
C GLY A 230 -11.91 11.73 -9.50
N THR A 231 -11.17 12.40 -8.61
CA THR A 231 -9.72 12.57 -8.74
C THR A 231 -8.97 11.66 -7.77
N TRP A 232 -8.07 10.85 -8.32
CA TRP A 232 -7.27 9.86 -7.60
C TRP A 232 -5.79 10.06 -7.85
N TYR A 233 -4.98 9.63 -6.90
CA TYR A 233 -3.53 9.68 -6.97
C TYR A 233 -2.95 8.27 -6.92
N VAL A 234 -2.04 7.97 -7.83
CA VAL A 234 -1.31 6.70 -7.86
C VAL A 234 -0.19 6.76 -6.83
N LEU A 235 -0.38 6.04 -5.72
CA LEU A 235 0.59 5.93 -4.63
C LEU A 235 1.69 4.92 -4.96
N GLN A 236 1.32 3.84 -5.64
CA GLN A 236 2.21 2.78 -6.12
C GLN A 236 1.81 2.42 -7.54
N GLY A 237 2.79 2.28 -8.42
CA GLY A 237 2.59 1.97 -9.83
C GLY A 237 3.81 2.34 -10.67
N GLY A 238 3.89 1.78 -11.88
CA GLY A 238 5.07 1.87 -12.74
C GLY A 238 6.08 0.78 -12.46
N GLY A 239 7.33 1.01 -12.85
CA GLY A 239 8.44 0.05 -12.72
C GLY A 239 8.98 -0.09 -11.30
N ARG A 240 9.97 -0.97 -11.14
CA ARG A 240 10.56 -1.40 -9.85
C ARG A 240 11.05 -0.27 -8.94
N LEU A 241 11.49 0.86 -9.50
CA LEU A 241 11.92 2.03 -8.73
C LEU A 241 10.75 2.72 -8.00
N LEU A 242 9.55 2.65 -8.57
CA LEU A 242 8.38 3.42 -8.12
C LEU A 242 7.29 2.56 -7.48
N ASN A 243 7.33 1.25 -7.71
CA ASN A 243 6.30 0.32 -7.29
C ASN A 243 6.90 -0.80 -6.44
N HIS A 244 6.56 -0.84 -5.16
CA HIS A 244 7.04 -1.91 -4.28
C HIS A 244 6.47 -3.29 -4.65
N HIS A 245 5.28 -3.34 -5.25
CA HIS A 245 4.64 -4.58 -5.73
C HIS A 245 5.41 -5.25 -6.86
N ALA A 246 6.26 -4.51 -7.58
CA ALA A 246 7.09 -5.01 -8.69
C ALA A 246 8.05 -6.15 -8.31
N ARG A 247 8.22 -6.44 -7.02
CA ARG A 247 9.03 -7.55 -6.50
C ARG A 247 8.27 -8.86 -6.41
N LEU A 248 6.94 -8.82 -6.38
CA LEU A 248 6.06 -9.98 -6.33
C LEU A 248 5.57 -10.27 -7.76
N PRO A 249 5.85 -11.46 -8.34
CA PRO A 249 5.50 -11.76 -9.73
C PRO A 249 4.02 -11.54 -10.07
N ASP A 250 3.13 -11.96 -9.16
CA ASP A 250 1.67 -11.85 -9.25
C ASP A 250 1.18 -10.41 -9.14
N GLN A 251 1.86 -9.58 -8.34
CA GLN A 251 1.46 -8.19 -8.08
C GLN A 251 2.27 -7.16 -8.87
N ARG A 252 3.15 -7.58 -9.78
CA ARG A 252 4.10 -6.64 -10.42
C ARG A 252 3.43 -5.47 -11.15
N GLY A 253 2.22 -5.70 -11.67
CA GLY A 253 1.37 -4.71 -12.34
C GLY A 253 0.40 -3.97 -11.41
N ALA A 254 0.46 -4.22 -10.10
CA ALA A 254 -0.46 -3.65 -9.12
C ALA A 254 -0.27 -2.16 -8.95
N VAL A 255 -1.39 -1.51 -8.62
CA VAL A 255 -1.46 -0.09 -8.30
C VAL A 255 -2.20 0.12 -6.99
N ASP A 256 -1.70 1.08 -6.22
CA ASP A 256 -2.38 1.57 -5.03
C ASP A 256 -2.91 2.98 -5.31
N LEU A 257 -4.22 3.16 -5.16
CA LEU A 257 -4.95 4.37 -5.53
C LEU A 257 -5.51 5.01 -4.26
N THR A 258 -5.13 6.27 -4.01
CA THR A 258 -5.63 7.04 -2.86
C THR A 258 -6.34 8.32 -3.31
N GLY A 259 -7.33 8.74 -2.55
CA GLY A 259 -8.06 9.99 -2.76
C GLY A 259 -7.23 11.20 -2.33
N LEU A 260 -7.45 12.34 -2.98
CA LEU A 260 -6.91 13.63 -2.52
C LEU A 260 -8.07 14.50 -2.05
N GLY A 261 -7.95 15.03 -0.84
CA GLY A 261 -8.89 16.01 -0.30
C GLY A 261 -8.78 17.37 -1.01
N PRO A 262 -9.64 18.34 -0.67
CA PRO A 262 -9.69 19.67 -1.32
C PRO A 262 -8.37 20.43 -1.34
N HIS A 263 -7.48 20.15 -0.38
CA HIS A 263 -6.19 20.80 -0.24
C HIS A 263 -5.04 20.05 -0.92
N GLY A 264 -5.33 18.99 -1.67
CA GLY A 264 -4.33 18.17 -2.35
C GLY A 264 -3.54 17.23 -1.44
N THR A 265 -4.01 17.00 -0.21
CA THR A 265 -3.47 16.00 0.73
C THR A 265 -4.37 14.78 0.80
N ARG A 266 -3.79 13.59 1.05
CA ARG A 266 -4.57 12.36 1.23
C ARG A 266 -5.29 12.28 2.58
N THR A 267 -4.85 13.04 3.59
CA THR A 267 -5.44 13.07 4.93
C THR A 267 -5.49 14.49 5.51
N ARG A 268 -6.32 14.70 6.53
CA ARG A 268 -6.38 15.90 7.39
C ARG A 268 -5.41 15.75 8.59
N PRO A 269 -5.15 16.82 9.37
CA PRO A 269 -4.26 16.76 10.54
C PRO A 269 -4.89 15.98 11.71
N ASP A 270 -4.91 14.67 11.61
CA ASP A 270 -4.96 13.68 12.69
C ASP A 270 -4.71 12.33 12.02
N THR A 271 -3.68 11.61 12.45
CA THR A 271 -3.12 10.53 11.63
C THR A 271 -3.69 9.17 11.95
N ALA A 272 -4.47 9.01 13.03
CA ALA A 272 -5.01 7.72 13.46
C ALA A 272 -6.49 7.51 13.09
N ASP A 273 -7.22 8.57 12.71
CA ASP A 273 -8.61 8.47 12.26
C ASP A 273 -8.67 8.09 10.78
N LEU A 274 -9.37 6.98 10.48
CA LEU A 274 -9.61 6.52 9.11
C LEU A 274 -10.43 7.53 8.31
N THR A 275 -11.40 8.20 8.92
CA THR A 275 -12.32 9.13 8.24
C THR A 275 -11.64 10.45 7.86
N ALA A 276 -10.46 10.72 8.41
CA ALA A 276 -9.62 11.84 8.00
C ALA A 276 -8.99 11.64 6.60
N TYR A 277 -8.92 10.40 6.10
CA TYR A 277 -8.37 10.08 4.79
C TYR A 277 -9.41 10.25 3.69
N ALA A 278 -9.07 11.02 2.66
CA ALA A 278 -9.96 11.32 1.54
C ALA A 278 -10.38 10.07 0.73
N ALA A 279 -9.61 8.97 0.84
CA ALA A 279 -9.92 7.71 0.20
C ALA A 279 -10.97 6.88 0.96
N TYR A 280 -11.02 6.97 2.30
CA TYR A 280 -11.82 6.08 3.13
C TYR A 280 -13.33 6.25 2.86
N GLY A 281 -14.06 5.13 2.76
CA GLY A 281 -15.50 5.13 2.47
C GLY A 281 -15.86 5.48 1.02
N ARG A 282 -14.88 5.69 0.13
CA ARG A 282 -15.17 5.99 -1.29
C ARG A 282 -15.69 4.74 -2.00
N PRO A 283 -16.74 4.83 -2.84
CA PRO A 283 -17.28 3.67 -3.55
C PRO A 283 -16.26 3.04 -4.51
N VAL A 284 -16.21 1.72 -4.51
CA VAL A 284 -15.44 0.88 -5.43
C VAL A 284 -16.41 0.11 -6.31
N ARG A 285 -16.27 0.27 -7.63
CA ARG A 285 -17.13 -0.34 -8.63
C ARG A 285 -16.39 -1.40 -9.43
N SER A 286 -17.13 -2.36 -9.97
CA SER A 286 -16.56 -3.41 -10.81
C SER A 286 -15.87 -2.78 -12.03
N PRO A 287 -14.60 -3.13 -12.28
CA PRO A 287 -13.88 -2.66 -13.46
C PRO A 287 -14.24 -3.44 -14.73
N CYS A 288 -14.91 -4.59 -14.62
CA CYS A 288 -15.18 -5.48 -15.75
C CYS A 288 -16.46 -6.29 -15.56
N HIS A 289 -16.85 -7.00 -16.62
CA HIS A 289 -17.69 -8.18 -16.46
C HIS A 289 -16.85 -9.31 -15.85
N GLY A 290 -17.43 -10.06 -14.93
CA GLY A 290 -16.74 -11.21 -14.34
C GLY A 290 -17.56 -11.92 -13.28
N ARG A 291 -17.13 -13.14 -12.95
CA ARG A 291 -17.66 -13.91 -11.83
C ARG A 291 -16.85 -13.60 -10.58
N VAL A 292 -17.51 -13.34 -9.47
CA VAL A 292 -16.85 -13.20 -8.17
C VAL A 292 -16.33 -14.57 -7.75
N VAL A 293 -15.02 -14.74 -7.67
CA VAL A 293 -14.38 -15.99 -7.24
C VAL A 293 -13.93 -15.96 -5.78
N SER A 294 -13.76 -14.76 -5.21
CA SER A 294 -13.52 -14.57 -3.78
C SER A 294 -14.06 -13.22 -3.34
N ALA A 295 -14.66 -13.19 -2.15
CA ALA A 295 -15.08 -11.95 -1.50
C ALA A 295 -14.97 -12.09 0.02
N ALA A 296 -14.42 -11.08 0.68
CA ALA A 296 -14.32 -11.01 2.14
C ALA A 296 -14.74 -9.61 2.62
N THR A 297 -15.49 -9.54 3.72
CA THR A 297 -16.08 -8.29 4.21
C THR A 297 -15.95 -8.03 5.71
N THR A 298 -15.47 -8.99 6.49
CA THR A 298 -15.54 -8.95 7.96
C THR A 298 -14.18 -8.66 8.62
N ILE A 299 -13.09 -8.56 7.86
CA ILE A 299 -11.75 -8.32 8.39
C ILE A 299 -11.67 -6.86 8.85
N PRO A 300 -11.29 -6.57 10.11
CA PRO A 300 -11.26 -5.21 10.63
C PRO A 300 -10.19 -4.35 9.94
N ASP A 301 -10.45 -3.05 9.86
CA ASP A 301 -9.45 -2.08 9.37
C ASP A 301 -8.24 -2.00 10.31
N GLN A 302 -7.06 -1.80 9.73
CA GLN A 302 -5.87 -1.42 10.48
C GLN A 302 -6.00 0.01 10.98
N ARG A 303 -5.41 0.30 12.14
CA ARG A 303 -5.16 1.69 12.54
C ARG A 303 -4.12 2.30 11.60
N PRO A 304 -4.35 3.48 11.01
CA PRO A 304 -3.39 4.06 10.09
C PRO A 304 -2.00 4.25 10.71
N GLY A 305 -0.98 3.90 9.94
CA GLY A 305 0.42 3.89 10.36
C GLY A 305 0.82 2.74 11.29
N GLU A 306 -0.10 1.80 11.56
CA GLU A 306 0.17 0.51 12.20
C GLU A 306 -0.02 -0.61 11.17
N LEU A 307 0.61 -1.76 11.40
CA LEU A 307 0.52 -2.91 10.52
C LEU A 307 0.56 -4.20 11.33
N ARG A 308 -0.61 -4.68 11.74
CA ARG A 308 -0.77 -5.96 12.44
C ARG A 308 -0.93 -7.10 11.43
N TYR A 309 -0.49 -8.30 11.79
CA TYR A 309 -0.63 -9.47 10.92
C TYR A 309 -2.10 -9.82 10.68
N GLN A 310 -2.49 -9.87 9.41
CA GLN A 310 -3.83 -10.14 8.91
C GLN A 310 -3.72 -10.78 7.51
N PRO A 311 -4.81 -11.36 6.96
CA PRO A 311 -4.87 -11.75 5.55
C PRO A 311 -4.44 -10.58 4.65
N PRO A 312 -3.48 -10.78 3.73
CA PRO A 312 -2.78 -9.68 3.07
C PRO A 312 -3.70 -8.77 2.25
N TYR A 313 -4.71 -9.34 1.58
CA TYR A 313 -5.69 -8.57 0.81
C TYR A 313 -6.81 -7.94 1.67
N GLY A 314 -6.91 -8.30 2.96
CA GLY A 314 -8.01 -7.86 3.82
C GLY A 314 -9.37 -8.20 3.24
N ASN A 315 -10.32 -7.29 3.42
CA ASN A 315 -11.59 -7.34 2.69
C ASN A 315 -11.33 -7.06 1.21
N HIS A 316 -11.90 -7.87 0.34
CA HIS A 316 -11.56 -7.86 -1.07
C HIS A 316 -12.72 -8.39 -1.92
N VAL A 317 -12.60 -8.16 -3.23
CA VAL A 317 -13.39 -8.81 -4.28
C VAL A 317 -12.44 -9.20 -5.39
N PHE A 318 -12.41 -10.50 -5.72
CA PHE A 318 -11.66 -11.03 -6.85
C PHE A 318 -12.64 -11.46 -7.94
N LEU A 319 -12.40 -11.00 -9.16
CA LEU A 319 -13.25 -11.22 -10.32
C LEU A 319 -12.52 -12.06 -11.36
N ASP A 320 -13.11 -13.18 -11.75
CA ASP A 320 -12.67 -13.97 -12.90
C ASP A 320 -13.36 -13.48 -14.17
N THR A 321 -12.55 -13.06 -15.13
CA THR A 321 -12.99 -12.63 -16.47
C THR A 321 -13.08 -13.80 -17.46
N GLY A 322 -12.69 -15.00 -17.06
CA GLY A 322 -12.46 -16.18 -17.91
C GLY A 322 -11.07 -16.20 -18.56
N ARG A 323 -10.25 -15.15 -18.35
CA ARG A 323 -8.88 -15.04 -18.91
C ARG A 323 -7.85 -14.60 -17.87
N GLU A 324 -8.24 -13.71 -16.98
CA GLU A 324 -7.43 -13.18 -15.90
C GLU A 324 -8.28 -12.90 -14.66
N ILE A 325 -7.64 -12.89 -13.49
CA ILE A 325 -8.26 -12.54 -12.22
C ILE A 325 -7.98 -11.07 -11.91
N ILE A 326 -9.02 -10.28 -11.70
CA ILE A 326 -8.92 -8.89 -11.24
C ILE A 326 -9.10 -8.86 -9.73
N LYS A 327 -8.12 -8.32 -9.00
CA LYS A 327 -8.14 -8.23 -7.55
C LYS A 327 -8.32 -6.80 -7.08
N LEU A 328 -9.35 -6.58 -6.26
CA LEU A 328 -9.62 -5.33 -5.56
C LEU A 328 -9.57 -5.60 -4.06
N ALA A 329 -8.73 -4.89 -3.31
CA ALA A 329 -8.41 -5.21 -1.92
C ALA A 329 -8.40 -3.99 -1.00
N HIS A 330 -8.25 -4.27 0.30
CA HIS A 330 -8.28 -3.29 1.39
C HIS A 330 -9.64 -2.57 1.52
N LEU A 331 -10.74 -3.28 1.26
CA LEU A 331 -12.09 -2.73 1.35
C LEU A 331 -12.51 -2.50 2.82
N ARG A 332 -13.49 -1.62 3.01
CA ARG A 332 -14.02 -1.26 4.33
C ARG A 332 -14.83 -2.42 4.92
N PRO A 333 -14.68 -2.75 6.22
CA PRO A 333 -15.47 -3.79 6.88
C PRO A 333 -16.97 -3.53 6.72
N GLY A 334 -17.72 -4.59 6.44
CA GLY A 334 -19.16 -4.56 6.20
C GLY A 334 -19.61 -3.88 4.90
N SER A 335 -18.70 -3.38 4.06
CA SER A 335 -19.08 -2.66 2.84
C SER A 335 -19.24 -3.53 1.60
N VAL A 336 -18.72 -4.76 1.58
CA VAL A 336 -18.72 -5.58 0.35
C VAL A 336 -20.13 -6.07 0.04
N THR A 337 -20.59 -5.78 -1.18
CA THR A 337 -22.00 -5.96 -1.59
C THR A 337 -22.24 -7.17 -2.49
N VAL A 338 -21.25 -8.05 -2.62
CA VAL A 338 -21.26 -9.22 -3.50
C VAL A 338 -20.72 -10.45 -2.77
N ARG A 339 -21.03 -11.64 -3.28
CA ARG A 339 -20.60 -12.93 -2.72
C ARG A 339 -19.96 -13.80 -3.80
N PRO A 340 -19.13 -14.79 -3.42
CA PRO A 340 -18.61 -15.77 -4.38
C PRO A 340 -19.74 -16.41 -5.18
N GLY A 341 -19.56 -16.54 -6.49
CA GLY A 341 -20.54 -17.04 -7.43
C GLY A 341 -21.32 -15.95 -8.19
N ASP A 342 -21.44 -14.73 -7.63
CA ASP A 342 -22.14 -13.62 -8.29
C ASP A 342 -21.50 -13.26 -9.64
N VAL A 343 -22.31 -12.86 -10.62
CA VAL A 343 -21.83 -12.29 -11.88
C VAL A 343 -22.09 -10.79 -11.86
N VAL A 344 -21.03 -10.01 -12.08
CA VAL A 344 -21.09 -8.54 -12.05
C VAL A 344 -20.82 -7.93 -13.41
N ALA A 345 -21.38 -6.74 -13.64
CA ALA A 345 -21.11 -5.90 -14.79
C ALA A 345 -20.26 -4.68 -14.39
N PRO A 346 -19.52 -4.06 -15.32
CA PRO A 346 -18.78 -2.83 -15.05
C PRO A 346 -19.68 -1.78 -14.39
N GLY A 347 -19.17 -1.08 -13.38
CA GLY A 347 -19.93 -0.06 -12.65
C GLY A 347 -20.80 -0.57 -11.50
N ARG A 348 -21.03 -1.89 -11.39
CA ARG A 348 -21.69 -2.48 -10.21
C ARG A 348 -20.91 -2.12 -8.95
N LEU A 349 -21.60 -1.62 -7.91
CA LEU A 349 -20.98 -1.38 -6.61
C LEU A 349 -20.46 -2.72 -6.06
N LEU A 350 -19.20 -2.73 -5.61
CA LEU A 350 -18.56 -3.88 -4.98
C LEU A 350 -18.35 -3.66 -3.49
N GLY A 351 -18.09 -2.42 -3.08
CA GLY A 351 -17.93 -2.01 -1.69
C GLY A 351 -17.32 -0.62 -1.60
N GLU A 352 -16.64 -0.33 -0.50
CA GLU A 352 -16.00 0.96 -0.24
C GLU A 352 -14.52 0.78 0.10
N VAL A 353 -13.70 1.77 -0.23
CA VAL A 353 -12.29 1.80 0.15
C VAL A 353 -12.16 1.81 1.68
N GLY A 354 -11.36 0.91 2.22
CA GLY A 354 -11.07 0.77 3.64
C GLY A 354 -9.56 0.80 3.91
N ASN A 355 -9.15 0.10 4.96
CA ASN A 355 -7.77 -0.05 5.40
C ASN A 355 -7.51 -1.44 6.00
N SER A 356 -8.25 -2.47 5.59
CA SER A 356 -8.12 -3.84 6.09
C SER A 356 -6.94 -4.59 5.44
N GLY A 357 -6.42 -5.61 6.10
CA GLY A 357 -5.32 -6.45 5.58
C GLY A 357 -3.95 -5.80 5.71
N ASN A 358 -3.06 -6.05 4.73
CA ASN A 358 -1.70 -5.52 4.73
C ASN A 358 -1.65 -4.07 4.20
N SER A 359 -2.37 -3.17 4.89
CA SER A 359 -2.51 -1.76 4.52
C SER A 359 -2.12 -0.84 5.68
N THR A 360 -1.32 0.18 5.38
CA THR A 360 -0.86 1.17 6.38
C THR A 360 -1.70 2.46 6.35
N GLU A 361 -2.50 2.66 5.31
CA GLU A 361 -3.39 3.81 5.16
C GLU A 361 -4.51 3.54 4.16
N PRO A 362 -5.68 4.20 4.26
CA PRO A 362 -6.76 4.01 3.30
C PRO A 362 -6.39 4.22 1.82
N HIS A 363 -6.52 3.16 1.03
CA HIS A 363 -6.32 3.14 -0.42
C HIS A 363 -7.01 1.93 -1.06
N LEU A 364 -7.25 1.99 -2.38
CA LEU A 364 -7.63 0.81 -3.16
C LEU A 364 -6.37 0.18 -3.74
N HIS A 365 -6.11 -1.08 -3.41
CA HIS A 365 -5.19 -1.91 -4.16
C HIS A 365 -5.93 -2.56 -5.33
N LEU A 366 -5.38 -2.44 -6.54
CA LEU A 366 -5.92 -3.01 -7.77
C LEU A 366 -4.80 -3.68 -8.57
N HIS A 367 -5.02 -4.93 -8.95
CA HIS A 367 -4.20 -5.58 -9.98
C HIS A 367 -4.99 -6.59 -10.80
N ALA A 368 -4.38 -7.03 -11.90
CA ALA A 368 -4.84 -8.16 -12.68
C ALA A 368 -3.70 -9.18 -12.77
N GLU A 369 -4.04 -10.46 -12.71
CA GLU A 369 -3.06 -11.54 -12.85
C GLU A 369 -3.56 -12.64 -13.81
N ARG A 370 -2.62 -13.28 -14.48
CA ARG A 370 -2.84 -14.51 -15.24
C ARG A 370 -1.65 -15.43 -15.01
N ASP A 371 -1.92 -16.68 -14.65
CA ASP A 371 -0.91 -17.71 -14.39
C ASP A 371 0.16 -17.28 -13.37
N GLY A 372 -0.27 -16.59 -12.29
CA GLY A 372 0.62 -16.09 -11.24
C GLY A 372 1.52 -14.91 -11.65
N LEU A 373 1.24 -14.28 -12.81
CA LEU A 373 1.95 -13.10 -13.29
C LEU A 373 1.02 -11.89 -13.38
N GLY A 374 1.43 -10.80 -12.74
CA GLY A 374 0.73 -9.52 -12.78
C GLY A 374 0.80 -8.88 -14.16
N LEU A 375 -0.31 -8.24 -14.56
CA LEU A 375 -0.55 -7.71 -15.90
C LEU A 375 -0.50 -6.18 -15.96
N ASP A 376 -0.19 -5.62 -17.12
CA ASP A 376 -0.35 -4.19 -17.40
C ASP A 376 -1.84 -3.82 -17.45
N LEU A 377 -2.30 -3.04 -16.48
CA LEU A 377 -3.67 -2.52 -16.45
C LEU A 377 -3.91 -1.52 -17.60
N ARG A 378 -5.05 -1.65 -18.27
CA ARG A 378 -5.51 -0.74 -19.32
C ARG A 378 -6.96 -0.37 -19.06
N PHE A 379 -7.31 0.90 -19.26
CA PHE A 379 -8.65 1.41 -18.97
C PHE A 379 -9.25 2.11 -20.19
N THR A 380 -10.57 2.00 -20.36
CA THR A 380 -11.33 2.68 -21.42
C THR A 380 -11.52 4.17 -21.13
N ASP A 381 -11.72 4.51 -19.86
CA ASP A 381 -12.04 5.85 -19.35
C ASP A 381 -10.83 6.60 -18.78
N VAL A 382 -9.67 5.94 -18.65
CA VAL A 382 -8.41 6.54 -18.22
C VAL A 382 -7.30 6.23 -19.23
N ARG A 383 -6.82 7.28 -19.91
CA ARG A 383 -5.71 7.16 -20.87
C ARG A 383 -4.36 7.07 -20.17
N GLY A 384 -3.38 6.41 -20.77
CA GLY A 384 -1.99 6.42 -20.29
C GLY A 384 -1.74 5.55 -19.05
N ARG A 385 -0.47 5.50 -18.62
CA ARG A 385 0.05 4.56 -17.61
C ARG A 385 -0.21 4.99 -16.17
N LEU A 386 -0.42 4.05 -15.27
CA LEU A 386 -0.51 4.32 -13.84
C LEU A 386 0.88 4.20 -13.22
N TYR A 387 1.49 5.34 -12.92
CA TYR A 387 2.79 5.42 -12.25
C TYR A 387 2.70 6.30 -11.01
N ARG A 388 3.52 6.00 -10.00
CA ARG A 388 3.62 6.79 -8.77
C ARG A 388 3.76 8.28 -9.07
N GLY A 389 2.93 9.11 -8.43
CA GLY A 389 2.92 10.56 -8.68
C GLY A 389 1.83 11.03 -9.64
N ARG A 390 1.23 10.11 -10.41
CA ARG A 390 0.20 10.45 -11.37
C ARG A 390 -1.13 10.77 -10.68
N ARG A 391 -1.75 11.88 -11.10
CA ARG A 391 -3.18 12.15 -10.83
C ARG A 391 -4.03 11.61 -11.98
N VAL A 392 -5.08 10.89 -11.63
CA VAL A 392 -6.08 10.35 -12.54
C VAL A 392 -7.39 11.07 -12.26
N ARG A 393 -8.02 11.61 -13.31
CA ARG A 393 -9.35 12.21 -13.23
C ARG A 393 -10.30 11.37 -14.05
N VAL A 394 -11.35 10.89 -13.42
CA VAL A 394 -12.44 10.16 -14.06
C VAL A 394 -13.67 11.05 -14.06
N ALA A 395 -14.31 11.22 -15.21
CA ALA A 395 -15.51 12.02 -15.33
C ALA A 395 -16.60 11.48 -14.40
N THR A 396 -17.19 12.36 -13.60
CA THR A 396 -18.39 12.08 -12.82
C THR A 396 -19.59 12.24 -13.74
N GLY A 397 -20.19 11.14 -14.19
CA GLY A 397 -21.35 11.18 -15.07
C GLY A 397 -21.90 9.78 -15.37
N PRO A 398 -23.14 9.66 -15.85
CA PRO A 398 -23.71 8.38 -16.26
C PRO A 398 -22.83 7.80 -17.38
N ARG A 399 -22.28 6.60 -17.14
CA ARG A 399 -21.58 5.84 -18.19
C ARG A 399 -22.58 5.54 -19.31
N PRO A 400 -22.22 5.71 -20.59
CA PRO A 400 -23.11 5.35 -21.69
C PRO A 400 -23.55 3.88 -21.52
N ARG A 401 -24.86 3.65 -21.67
CA ARG A 401 -25.53 2.37 -21.48
C ARG A 401 -25.01 1.30 -22.43
#